data_AF-A0A392PXX5-F1
#
_entry.id   AF-A0A392PXX5-F1
#
_cell.length_a   1.000
_cell.length_b   1.000
_cell.length_c   1.000
_cell.angle_alpha   90.00
_cell.angle_beta   90.00
_cell.angle_gamma   90.00
#
_symmetry.space_group_name_H-M   'P 1'
#
loop_
_entity.id
_entity.type
_entity.pdbx_description
1 polymer ?
#
loop_
_entity_poly.entity_id
_entity_poly.type
_entity_poly.pdbx_seq_one_letter_code
_entity_poly.pdbx_strand_id
1 'polypeptide(L)' 'PQELQFDPEIEKTARAIRKATREAQASRGTVLTRDTPDCQGRTAATMEDEQVPPVPQPPRRTLGDYGRRDNDALA' A
#
# COMPACT_ATOMS: atom_id res chain seq x y z
N PRO A 1 21.98 20.48 12.56
CA PRO A 1 20.82 20.44 11.65
C PRO A 1 21.33 20.02 10.28
N GLN A 2 20.74 18.98 9.65
CA GLN A 2 21.09 18.61 8.28
C GLN A 2 20.21 19.43 7.33
N GLU A 3 20.84 20.26 6.49
CA GLU A 3 20.14 20.86 5.36
C GLU A 3 19.88 19.77 4.32
N LEU A 4 18.60 19.55 3.98
CA LEU A 4 18.27 18.78 2.79
C LEU A 4 18.60 19.63 1.57
N GLN A 5 19.55 19.17 0.77
CA GLN A 5 19.77 19.69 -0.57
C GLN A 5 18.70 19.11 -1.50
N PHE A 6 17.87 19.98 -2.07
CA PHE A 6 16.85 19.59 -3.04
C PHE A 6 17.38 19.77 -4.45
N ASP A 7 17.05 18.84 -5.34
CA ASP A 7 17.37 18.96 -6.75
C ASP A 7 16.51 20.05 -7.42
N PRO A 8 17.10 21.04 -8.11
CA PRO A 8 16.36 22.13 -8.74
C PRO A 8 15.30 21.67 -9.75
N GLU A 9 15.56 20.56 -10.45
CA GLU A 9 14.62 19.97 -11.41
C GLU A 9 13.39 19.37 -10.74
N ILE A 10 13.56 18.77 -9.55
CA ILE A 10 12.47 18.20 -8.76
C ILE A 10 11.57 19.34 -8.25
N GLU A 11 12.13 20.42 -7.71
CA GLU A 11 11.34 21.56 -7.21
C GLU A 11 10.53 22.22 -8.34
N LYS A 12 11.11 22.36 -9.53
CA LYS A 12 10.41 22.88 -10.71
C LYS A 12 9.20 22.02 -11.07
N THR A 13 9.38 20.70 -11.08
CA THR A 13 8.31 19.75 -11.41
C THR A 13 7.23 19.71 -10.33
N ALA A 14 7.63 19.68 -9.05
CA ALA A 14 6.72 19.73 -7.92
C ALA A 14 5.85 21.00 -7.94
N ARG A 15 6.45 22.15 -8.27
CA ARG A 15 5.73 23.41 -8.43
C ARG A 15 4.72 23.36 -9.57
N ALA A 16 5.09 22.79 -10.72
CA ALA A 16 4.19 22.64 -11.86
C ALA A 16 2.97 21.75 -11.51
N ILE A 17 3.22 20.61 -10.84
CA ILE A 17 2.16 19.69 -10.38
C ILE A 17 1.22 20.40 -9.41
N ARG A 18 1.75 21.09 -8.38
CA ARG A 18 0.93 21.84 -7.41
C ARG A 18 0.05 22.88 -8.11
N LYS A 19 0.56 23.58 -9.14
CA LYS A 19 -0.22 24.56 -9.91
C LYS A 19 -1.33 23.87 -10.71
N ALA A 20 -1.01 22.83 -11.47
CA ALA A 20 -1.98 22.09 -12.27
C ALA A 20 -3.09 21.48 -11.41
N THR A 21 -2.74 20.90 -10.26
CA THR A 21 -3.72 20.35 -9.30
C THR A 21 -4.64 21.44 -8.75
N ARG A 22 -4.08 22.61 -8.38
CA ARG A 22 -4.88 23.75 -7.90
C ARG A 22 -5.85 24.24 -8.97
N GLU A 23 -5.41 24.36 -10.22
CA GLU A 23 -6.25 24.78 -11.34
C GLU A 23 -7.37 23.76 -11.61
N ALA A 24 -7.05 22.47 -11.64
CA ALA A 24 -8.04 21.41 -11.82
C ALA A 24 -9.08 21.37 -10.68
N GLN A 25 -8.66 21.61 -9.44
CA GLN A 25 -9.57 21.72 -8.30
C GLN A 25 -10.46 22.96 -8.38
N ALA A 26 -9.91 24.10 -8.81
CA ALA A 26 -10.67 25.34 -8.98
C ALA A 26 -11.74 25.20 -10.07
N SER A 27 -11.43 24.54 -11.19
CA SER A 27 -12.40 24.26 -12.25
C SER A 27 -13.49 23.26 -11.84
N ARG A 28 -13.19 22.34 -10.91
CA ARG A 28 -14.13 21.29 -10.49
C ARG A 28 -15.10 21.70 -9.39
N GLY A 29 -15.02 22.93 -8.88
CA GLY A 29 -16.02 23.46 -7.95
C GLY A 29 -16.26 22.53 -6.76
N THR A 30 -15.34 22.55 -5.80
CA THR A 30 -15.48 22.07 -4.40
C THR A 30 -15.07 20.62 -4.03
N VAL A 31 -14.53 20.57 -2.80
CA VAL A 31 -14.35 19.44 -1.87
C VAL A 31 -13.30 18.38 -2.20
N LEU A 32 -12.06 18.68 -1.80
CA LEU A 32 -11.22 17.74 -1.04
C LEU A 32 -10.34 18.60 -0.12
N THR A 33 -10.97 19.25 0.84
CA THR A 33 -10.27 19.67 2.05
C THR A 33 -9.78 18.41 2.77
N ARG A 34 -8.60 18.53 3.35
CA ARG A 34 -8.01 17.68 4.40
C ARG A 34 -6.95 16.70 3.91
N ASP A 35 -5.70 17.15 4.00
CA ASP A 35 -4.62 16.49 4.75
C ASP A 35 -4.69 14.96 4.82
N THR A 36 -4.76 14.32 3.67
CA THR A 36 -4.43 12.91 3.54
C THR A 36 -3.18 12.86 2.69
N PRO A 37 -2.06 12.30 3.19
CA PRO A 37 -1.08 11.75 2.28
C PRO A 37 -1.89 10.73 1.47
N ASP A 38 -2.22 11.07 0.23
CA ASP A 38 -2.97 10.21 -0.66
C ASP A 38 -2.03 9.10 -1.11
N CYS A 39 -1.79 8.19 -0.17
CA CYS A 39 -1.36 6.83 -0.35
C CYS A 39 -2.52 5.99 -0.92
N GLN A 40 -3.50 6.57 -1.64
CA GLN A 40 -4.14 5.82 -2.72
C GLN A 40 -3.04 5.60 -3.78
N GLY A 41 -2.25 4.54 -3.68
CA GLY A 41 -2.82 3.22 -3.89
C GLY A 41 -3.38 3.08 -5.31
N ARG A 42 -2.98 3.98 -6.24
CA ARG A 42 -3.20 3.84 -7.68
C ARG A 42 -2.24 2.79 -8.26
N THR A 43 -2.31 1.59 -7.67
CA THR A 43 -1.97 0.34 -8.32
C THR A 43 -3.20 -0.54 -8.23
N ALA A 44 -4.29 -0.11 -8.86
CA ALA A 44 -5.17 -1.09 -9.49
C ALA A 44 -4.37 -1.68 -10.66
N ALA A 45 -3.38 -2.50 -10.32
CA ALA A 45 -2.85 -3.47 -11.25
C ALA A 45 -4.03 -4.40 -11.51
N THR A 46 -4.65 -4.28 -12.68
CA THR A 46 -5.43 -5.37 -13.26
C THR A 46 -4.43 -6.49 -13.47
N MET A 47 -4.20 -7.28 -12.42
CA MET A 47 -3.56 -8.58 -12.53
C MET A 47 -4.59 -9.40 -13.29
N GLU A 48 -4.25 -9.86 -14.49
CA GLU A 48 -5.02 -10.94 -15.11
C GLU A 48 -5.03 -12.07 -14.09
N ASP A 49 -6.21 -12.37 -13.53
CA ASP A 49 -6.44 -13.57 -12.74
C ASP A 49 -6.26 -14.75 -13.70
N GLU A 50 -5.02 -15.17 -13.94
CA GLU A 50 -4.76 -16.58 -14.20
C GLU A 50 -5.40 -17.32 -13.03
N GLN A 51 -6.54 -17.95 -13.27
CA GLN A 51 -7.26 -18.71 -12.27
C GLN A 51 -6.35 -19.83 -11.77
N VAL A 52 -5.56 -19.53 -10.75
CA VAL A 52 -4.82 -20.53 -9.99
C VAL A 52 -5.92 -21.40 -9.36
N PRO A 53 -5.95 -22.72 -9.66
CA PRO A 53 -6.90 -23.60 -9.00
C PRO A 53 -6.77 -23.40 -7.49
N PRO A 54 -7.87 -23.30 -6.73
CA PRO A 54 -7.81 -23.01 -5.32
C PRO A 54 -6.97 -24.10 -4.64
N VAL A 55 -5.77 -23.72 -4.19
CA VAL A 55 -4.94 -24.61 -3.39
C VAL A 55 -5.69 -24.92 -2.10
N PRO A 56 -5.73 -26.20 -1.67
CA PRO A 56 -6.36 -26.55 -0.42
C PRO A 56 -5.70 -25.76 0.72
N GLN A 57 -6.51 -25.06 1.50
CA GLN A 57 -6.00 -24.29 2.64
C GLN A 57 -5.39 -25.25 3.67
N PRO A 58 -4.21 -24.95 4.21
CA PRO A 58 -3.63 -25.76 5.27
C PRO A 58 -4.55 -25.76 6.50
N PRO A 59 -4.59 -26.87 7.28
CA PRO A 59 -5.36 -26.94 8.50
C PRO A 59 -5.02 -25.80 9.45
N ARG A 60 -6.04 -25.14 9.99
CA ARG A 60 -5.86 -24.11 11.01
C ARG A 60 -5.52 -24.78 12.33
N ARG A 61 -4.53 -24.24 13.04
CA ARG A 61 -4.18 -24.71 14.38
C ARG A 61 -5.18 -24.21 15.43
N THR A 62 -5.63 -25.09 16.30
CA THR A 62 -6.41 -24.76 17.50
C THR A 62 -5.48 -24.44 18.68
N LEU A 63 -6.00 -23.80 19.74
CA LEU A 63 -5.23 -23.55 20.97
C LEU A 63 -4.69 -24.86 21.59
N GLY A 64 -5.39 -25.99 21.40
CA GLY A 64 -4.96 -27.31 21.87
C GLY A 64 -3.81 -27.93 21.07
N ASP A 65 -3.47 -27.39 19.90
CA ASP A 65 -2.38 -27.90 19.05
C ASP A 65 -1.01 -27.38 19.51
N TYR A 66 -0.99 -26.40 20.41
CA TYR A 66 0.21 -25.88 21.04
C TYR A 66 0.47 -26.67 22.33
N GLY A 67 1.54 -27.46 22.35
CA GLY A 67 1.96 -28.19 23.56
C GLY A 67 1.87 -29.70 23.48
N ARG A 68 1.34 -30.28 22.40
CA ARG A 68 1.53 -31.70 22.10
C ARG A 68 2.98 -31.91 21.69
N ARG A 69 3.76 -32.58 22.54
CA ARG A 69 5.13 -33.03 22.21
C ARG A 69 5.01 -34.41 21.59
N ASP A 70 5.65 -34.63 20.45
CA ASP A 70 5.79 -35.96 19.84
C ASP A 70 6.89 -36.73 20.61
N ASN A 71 6.71 -36.90 21.92
CA ASN A 71 7.69 -37.52 22.81
C ASN A 71 7.58 -39.05 22.89
N ASP A 72 6.73 -39.68 22.07
CA ASP A 72 6.55 -41.14 22.07
C ASP A 72 7.46 -41.85 21.05
N ALA A 73 8.41 -41.14 20.43
CA ALA A 73 9.29 -41.68 19.40
C ALA A 73 10.67 -42.15 19.91
N LEU A 74 10.88 -42.23 21.23
CA LEU A 74 12.10 -42.78 21.84
C LEU A 74 11.78 -43.60 23.09
N ALA A 75 11.21 -44.79 22.93
CA ALA A 75 11.28 -45.91 23.89
C ALA A 75 11.03 -47.24 23.16
#